data_AF-A0AAW3JTH3-F1
#
_entry.id   AF-A0AAW3JTH3-F1
#
_cell.length_a   1.000
_cell.length_b   1.000
_cell.length_c   1.000
_cell.angle_alpha   90.00
_cell.angle_beta   90.00
_cell.angle_gamma   90.00
#
_symmetry.space_group_name_H-M   'P 1'
#
loop_
_entity.id
_entity.type
_entity.pdbx_description
1 polymer ?
#
loop_
_entity_poly.entity_id
_entity_poly.type
_entity_poly.pdbx_seq_one_letter_code
_entity_poly.pdbx_strand_id
1 'polypeptide(L)'
;MKHISYSFSDSDTEAITFALTLLPSLGLEDTQAQATINYQCCCSAIEKLVKHDTNITPNEFRVIFASLQAVQFINSGEFKVDFETKQKCSAYLFTVNKLVSVFDKQMS
;
A
#
# COMPACT_ATOMS: atom_id res chain seq x y z
N MET A 1 8.03 -3.43 19.07
CA MET A 1 7.51 -3.19 17.71
C MET A 1 6.02 -3.48 17.75
N LYS A 2 5.15 -2.59 17.24
CA LYS A 2 3.70 -2.88 17.21
C LYS A 2 3.49 -4.05 16.24
N HIS A 3 3.08 -5.20 16.75
CA HIS A 3 2.64 -6.31 15.91
C HIS A 3 1.33 -5.90 15.24
N ILE A 4 1.24 -6.04 13.92
CA ILE A 4 -0.03 -5.89 13.21
C ILE A 4 -0.95 -7.01 13.73
N SER A 5 -1.90 -6.69 14.61
CA SER A 5 -2.86 -7.65 15.15
C SER A 5 -4.05 -7.85 14.17
N TYR A 6 -3.76 -7.89 12.87
CA TYR A 6 -4.74 -8.07 11.81
C TYR A 6 -4.32 -9.26 10.95
N SER A 7 -5.21 -10.23 10.81
CA SER A 7 -5.01 -11.36 9.89
C SER A 7 -5.48 -10.93 8.51
N PHE A 8 -4.55 -10.83 7.57
CA PHE A 8 -4.85 -10.48 6.18
C PHE A 8 -5.55 -11.65 5.49
N SER A 9 -6.70 -11.35 4.86
CA SER A 9 -7.32 -12.27 3.90
C SER A 9 -6.57 -12.27 2.56
N ASP A 10 -6.89 -13.22 1.68
CA ASP A 10 -6.31 -13.25 0.32
C ASP A 10 -6.64 -11.97 -0.46
N SER A 11 -7.88 -11.48 -0.35
CA SER A 11 -8.29 -10.21 -0.98
C SER A 11 -7.54 -9.00 -0.40
N ASP A 12 -7.24 -9.02 0.91
CA ASP A 12 -6.41 -7.97 1.51
C ASP A 12 -5.00 -7.99 0.95
N THR A 13 -4.42 -9.19 0.86
CA THR A 13 -3.08 -9.40 0.32
C THR A 13 -2.98 -8.96 -1.13
N GLU A 14 -3.98 -9.28 -1.95
CA GLU A 14 -4.09 -8.86 -3.34
C GLU A 14 -4.16 -7.33 -3.46
N ALA A 15 -5.05 -6.68 -2.69
CA ALA A 15 -5.20 -5.23 -2.70
C ALA A 15 -3.94 -4.49 -2.25
N ILE A 16 -3.27 -4.98 -1.18
CA ILE A 16 -2.01 -4.39 -0.71
C ILE A 16 -0.92 -4.57 -1.77
N THR A 17 -0.80 -5.76 -2.35
CA THR A 17 0.20 -6.05 -3.39
C THR A 17 0.00 -5.13 -4.59
N PHE A 18 -1.23 -5.00 -5.08
CA PHE A 18 -1.57 -4.05 -6.13
C PHE A 18 -1.13 -2.62 -5.76
N ALA A 19 -1.50 -2.13 -4.58
CA ALA A 19 -1.15 -0.77 -4.15
C ALA A 19 0.37 -0.55 -4.05
N LEU A 20 1.14 -1.55 -3.59
CA LEU A 20 2.59 -1.51 -3.52
C LEU A 20 3.25 -1.49 -4.91
N THR A 21 2.67 -2.16 -5.90
CA THR A 21 3.17 -2.08 -7.30
C THR A 21 2.87 -0.73 -7.95
N LEU A 22 1.79 -0.06 -7.54
CA LEU A 22 1.41 1.22 -8.08
C LEU A 22 2.28 2.36 -7.54
N LEU A 23 2.57 2.37 -6.24
CA LEU A 23 3.18 3.52 -5.55
C LEU A 23 4.45 4.07 -6.24
N PRO A 24 5.44 3.25 -6.65
CA PRO A 24 6.65 3.76 -7.30
C PRO A 24 6.38 4.47 -8.63
N SER A 25 5.32 4.10 -9.35
CA SER A 25 4.96 4.71 -10.63
C SER A 25 4.35 6.11 -10.49
N LEU A 26 3.92 6.50 -9.28
CA LEU A 26 3.31 7.80 -9.01
C LEU A 26 4.35 8.92 -8.87
N GLY A 27 5.64 8.57 -8.68
CA GLY A 27 6.73 9.54 -8.63
C GLY A 27 6.57 10.60 -7.53
N LEU A 28 6.13 10.19 -6.34
CA LEU A 28 5.77 11.09 -5.24
C LEU A 28 6.99 11.55 -4.42
N GLU A 29 8.12 10.87 -4.54
CA GLU A 29 9.32 11.15 -3.76
C GLU A 29 10.15 12.32 -4.31
N ASP A 30 10.59 13.21 -3.42
CA ASP A 30 11.42 14.37 -3.78
C ASP A 30 12.84 14.01 -4.26
N THR A 31 13.34 12.82 -3.90
CA THR A 31 14.70 12.39 -4.23
C THR A 31 14.75 10.96 -4.76
N GLN A 32 15.67 10.71 -5.70
CA GLN A 32 15.92 9.37 -6.23
C GLN A 32 16.37 8.38 -5.15
N ALA A 33 17.12 8.85 -4.15
CA ALA A 33 17.54 8.01 -3.03
C ALA A 33 16.33 7.52 -2.23
N GLN A 34 15.38 8.42 -1.91
CA GLN A 34 14.17 8.04 -1.18
C GLN A 34 13.25 7.17 -2.03
N ALA A 35 13.13 7.44 -3.33
CA ALA A 35 12.39 6.59 -4.28
C ALA A 35 12.96 5.17 -4.31
N THR A 36 14.28 5.02 -4.33
CA THR A 36 14.95 3.71 -4.31
C THR A 36 14.68 2.96 -3.01
N ILE A 37 14.77 3.64 -1.86
CA ILE A 37 14.47 3.05 -0.56
C ILE A 37 13.02 2.60 -0.48
N ASN A 38 12.08 3.45 -0.91
CA ASN A 38 10.65 3.13 -0.88
C ASN A 38 10.33 1.96 -1.81
N TYR A 39 10.92 1.92 -3.01
CA TYR A 39 10.78 0.80 -3.93
C TYR A 39 11.26 -0.52 -3.33
N GLN A 40 12.45 -0.52 -2.70
CA GLN A 40 12.96 -1.71 -2.00
C GLN A 40 12.04 -2.17 -0.86
N CYS A 41 11.49 -1.22 -0.09
CA CYS A 41 10.51 -1.55 0.94
C CYS A 41 9.23 -2.14 0.34
N CYS A 42 8.76 -1.63 -0.81
CA CYS A 42 7.59 -2.18 -1.50
C CYS A 42 7.85 -3.63 -1.94
N CYS A 43 8.98 -3.90 -2.58
CA CYS A 43 9.36 -5.25 -2.99
C CYS A 43 9.45 -6.22 -1.81
N SER A 44 10.10 -5.80 -0.71
CA SER A 44 10.23 -6.63 0.48
C SER A 44 8.87 -6.90 1.15
N ALA A 45 8.01 -5.88 1.24
CA ALA A 45 6.65 -6.04 1.76
C ALA A 45 5.82 -7.02 0.92
N ILE A 46 5.86 -6.91 -0.41
CA ILE A 46 5.19 -7.85 -1.32
C ILE A 46 5.68 -9.27 -1.08
N GLU A 47 7.01 -9.48 -1.04
CA GLU A 47 7.59 -10.80 -0.83
C GLU A 47 7.11 -11.44 0.47
N LYS A 48 7.07 -10.66 1.56
CA LYS A 48 6.60 -11.14 2.86
C LYS A 48 5.11 -11.46 2.86
N LEU A 49 4.29 -10.59 2.28
CA LEU A 49 2.85 -10.81 2.18
C LEU A 49 2.52 -12.09 1.40
N VAL A 50 3.17 -12.31 0.25
CA VAL A 50 2.99 -13.52 -0.56
C VAL A 50 3.47 -14.79 0.17
N LYS A 51 4.49 -14.68 1.02
CA LYS A 51 4.99 -15.79 1.84
C LYS A 51 4.23 -15.96 3.17
N HIS A 52 3.21 -15.13 3.43
CA HIS A 52 2.54 -15.04 4.73
C HIS A 52 3.50 -14.80 5.91
N ASP A 53 4.63 -14.11 5.66
CA ASP A 53 5.57 -13.71 6.70
C ASP A 53 5.03 -12.48 7.45
N THR A 54 4.80 -12.65 8.74
CA THR A 54 4.26 -11.61 9.62
C THR A 54 5.32 -10.59 10.09
N ASN A 55 6.59 -10.78 9.73
CA ASN A 55 7.70 -9.92 10.15
C ASN A 55 7.81 -8.65 9.30
N ILE A 56 6.76 -7.83 9.30
CA ILE A 56 6.73 -6.54 8.61
C ILE A 56 7.53 -5.50 9.40
N THR A 57 8.52 -4.89 8.76
CA THR A 57 9.35 -3.83 9.37
C THR A 57 8.61 -2.49 9.40
N PRO A 58 9.04 -1.51 10.22
CA PRO A 58 8.40 -0.19 10.25
C PRO A 58 8.38 0.53 8.90
N ASN A 59 9.44 0.38 8.10
CA ASN A 59 9.50 1.01 6.77
C ASN A 59 8.57 0.31 5.77
N GLU A 60 8.47 -1.03 5.83
CA GLU A 60 7.50 -1.79 5.04
C GLU A 60 6.06 -1.43 5.42
N PHE A 61 5.76 -1.32 6.72
CA PHE A 61 4.46 -0.86 7.21
C PHE A 61 4.13 0.53 6.66
N ARG A 62 5.09 1.46 6.71
CA ARG A 62 4.92 2.83 6.21
C ARG A 62 4.59 2.84 4.72
N VAL A 63 5.30 2.06 3.89
CA VAL A 63 5.02 2.03 2.45
C VAL A 63 3.72 1.31 2.12
N ILE A 64 3.34 0.25 2.86
CA ILE A 64 2.00 -0.37 2.72
C ILE A 64 0.91 0.68 2.96
N PHE A 65 1.02 1.42 4.05
CA PHE A 65 0.02 2.41 4.40
C PHE A 65 -0.03 3.55 3.38
N ALA A 66 1.12 4.10 2.98
CA ALA A 66 1.20 5.14 1.97
C ALA A 66 0.63 4.68 0.61
N SER A 67 0.90 3.43 0.20
CA SER A 67 0.32 2.82 -1.00
C SER A 67 -1.20 2.75 -0.94
N LEU A 68 -1.76 2.28 0.18
CA LEU A 68 -3.21 2.19 0.38
C LEU A 68 -3.85 3.58 0.35
N GLN A 69 -3.24 4.57 0.99
CA GLN A 69 -3.71 5.96 0.95
C GLN A 69 -3.65 6.54 -0.47
N ALA A 70 -2.59 6.26 -1.24
CA ALA A 70 -2.50 6.70 -2.63
C ALA A 70 -3.65 6.13 -3.48
N VAL A 71 -3.96 4.84 -3.34
CA VAL A 71 -5.11 4.23 -4.02
C VAL A 71 -6.43 4.83 -3.53
N GLN A 72 -6.57 5.12 -2.24
CA GLN A 72 -7.73 5.80 -1.68
C GLN A 72 -7.92 7.20 -2.27
N PHE A 73 -6.87 8.02 -2.35
CA PHE A 73 -6.91 9.36 -2.93
C PHE A 73 -7.17 9.34 -4.44
N ILE A 74 -6.63 8.36 -5.16
CA ILE A 74 -7.00 8.13 -6.56
C ILE A 74 -8.49 7.84 -6.63
N ASN A 75 -9.00 6.98 -5.76
CA ASN A 75 -10.39 6.57 -5.70
C ASN A 75 -11.36 7.71 -5.34
N SER A 76 -10.99 8.60 -4.41
CA SER A 76 -11.77 9.79 -4.07
C SER A 76 -11.66 10.92 -5.10
N GLY A 77 -10.66 10.86 -5.99
CA GLY A 77 -10.39 11.88 -6.99
C GLY A 77 -9.51 13.02 -6.48
N GLU A 78 -8.95 12.90 -5.28
CA GLU A 78 -7.97 13.82 -4.70
C GLU A 78 -6.61 13.71 -5.40
N PHE A 79 -6.27 12.53 -5.93
CA PHE A 79 -5.08 12.31 -6.74
C PHE A 79 -5.46 11.90 -8.17
N LYS A 80 -5.06 12.70 -9.17
CA LYS A 80 -5.40 12.44 -10.57
C LYS A 80 -4.37 11.55 -11.24
N VAL A 81 -4.85 10.50 -11.91
CA VAL A 81 -4.08 9.60 -12.78
C VAL A 81 -4.84 9.43 -14.10
N ASP A 82 -4.23 8.72 -15.04
CA ASP A 82 -4.90 8.32 -16.28
C ASP A 82 -6.12 7.41 -16.01
N PHE A 83 -6.99 7.30 -17.01
CA PHE A 83 -8.24 6.55 -16.91
C PHE A 83 -8.02 5.06 -16.59
N GLU A 84 -7.00 4.44 -17.16
CA GLU A 84 -6.73 3.01 -16.98
C GLU A 84 -6.30 2.72 -15.54
N THR A 85 -5.36 3.52 -15.02
CA THR A 85 -4.92 3.42 -13.62
C THR A 85 -6.07 3.67 -12.65
N LYS A 86 -6.90 4.69 -12.90
CA LYS A 86 -8.10 4.98 -12.10
C LYS A 86 -9.08 3.81 -12.10
N GLN A 87 -9.31 3.17 -13.24
CA GLN A 87 -10.19 2.01 -13.36
C GLN A 87 -9.65 0.83 -12.55
N LYS A 88 -8.35 0.53 -12.64
CA LYS A 88 -7.70 -0.53 -11.84
C LYS A 88 -7.81 -0.26 -10.33
N CYS A 89 -7.58 0.98 -9.89
CA CYS A 89 -7.75 1.38 -8.49
C CYS A 89 -9.18 1.19 -7.98
N SER A 90 -10.17 1.45 -8.85
CA SER A 90 -11.59 1.36 -8.49
C SER A 90 -12.03 -0.08 -8.18
N ALA A 91 -11.36 -1.09 -8.76
CA ALA A 91 -11.61 -2.50 -8.45
C ALA A 91 -11.35 -2.86 -6.98
N TYR A 92 -10.46 -2.10 -6.31
CA TYR A 92 -10.07 -2.34 -4.92
C TYR A 92 -10.68 -1.35 -3.92
N LEU A 93 -11.64 -0.50 -4.33
CA LEU A 93 -12.20 0.60 -3.53
C LEU A 93 -12.57 0.21 -2.10
N PHE A 94 -13.41 -0.83 -1.95
CA PHE A 94 -13.91 -1.24 -0.63
C PHE A 94 -12.82 -1.87 0.23
N THR A 95 -11.99 -2.74 -0.36
CA THR A 95 -10.90 -3.42 0.35
C THR A 95 -9.85 -2.40 0.83
N VAL A 96 -9.48 -1.44 -0.02
CA VAL A 96 -8.54 -0.37 0.33
C VAL A 96 -9.11 0.50 1.45
N ASN A 97 -10.37 0.94 1.38
CA ASN A 97 -10.98 1.75 2.43
C ASN A 97 -11.02 1.02 3.79
N LYS A 98 -11.33 -0.28 3.78
CA LYS A 98 -11.25 -1.13 4.97
C LYS A 98 -9.82 -1.17 5.53
N LEU A 99 -8.84 -1.43 4.67
CA LEU A 99 -7.44 -1.57 5.06
C LEU A 99 -6.83 -0.27 5.58
N VAL A 100 -7.12 0.88 4.95
CA VAL A 100 -6.71 2.20 5.46
C VAL A 100 -7.19 2.37 6.91
N SER A 101 -8.47 2.09 7.19
CA SER A 101 -9.02 2.16 8.54
C SER A 101 -8.34 1.20 9.53
N VAL A 102 -7.93 0.01 9.08
CA VAL A 102 -7.18 -0.95 9.91
C VAL A 102 -5.79 -0.40 10.26
N PHE A 103 -5.08 0.17 9.29
CA PHE A 103 -3.74 0.72 9.50
C PHE A 103 -3.76 2.01 10.34
N ASP A 104 -4.75 2.90 10.14
CA ASP A 104 -4.94 4.11 10.95
C ASP A 104 -5.06 3.81 12.45
N LYS A 105 -5.85 2.77 12.79
CA LYS A 105 -6.03 2.33 14.19
C LYS A 105 -4.74 1.82 14.82
N GLN A 106 -3.79 1.34 14.02
CA GLN A 106 -2.50 0.85 14.52
C GLN A 106 -1.46 1.97 14.66
N MET A 107 -1.64 3.09 13.95
CA MET A 107 -0.82 4.29 14.10
C MET A 107 -1.21 5.13 15.32
N SER A 108 -2.49 5.09 15.72
CA SER A 108 -2.99 5.68 16.97
C SER A 108 -2.40 4.98 18.21
#